data_AF-A0A974A505-F1
#
_entry.id   AF-A0A974A505-F1
#
_cell.length_a   1.000
_cell.length_b   1.000
_cell.length_c   1.000
_cell.angle_alpha   90.00
_cell.angle_beta   90.00
_cell.angle_gamma   90.00
#
_symmetry.space_group_name_H-M   'P 1'
#
loop_
_entity.id
_entity.type
_entity.pdbx_description
1 polymer ?
#
loop_
_entity_poly.entity_id
_entity_poly.type
_entity_poly.pdbx_seq_one_letter_code
_entity_poly.pdbx_strand_id
1 'polypeptide(L)'
;MEAHPELFIQGIVWTYKRKDDGEDPPEWKVAPENAKHLAERGYKLLDALQVTPGHNDLGELKTDFLAKWVKTVRETCSQLARAEIAHICLGKLLAHAPADDEGIWPCEPVRDVMEDIQSEKISQGVCTGLYNLREGRGRTRAAAG
;
A
#
# COMPACT_ATOMS: atom_id res chain seq x y z
N MET A 1 -7.87 -2.30 -14.31
CA MET A 1 -8.53 -2.09 -13.00
C MET A 1 -8.23 -0.66 -12.63
N GLU A 2 -9.25 0.22 -12.62
CA GLU A 2 -9.05 1.60 -12.19
C GLU A 2 -8.37 1.58 -10.82
N ALA A 3 -7.23 2.26 -10.75
CA ALA A 3 -6.46 2.34 -9.53
C ALA A 3 -7.23 3.26 -8.58
N HIS A 4 -8.17 2.74 -7.80
CA HIS A 4 -8.97 3.50 -6.84
C HIS A 4 -8.16 3.74 -5.54
N PRO A 5 -7.47 4.88 -5.37
CA PRO A 5 -6.70 5.14 -4.14
C PRO A 5 -7.60 5.14 -2.91
N GLU A 6 -8.88 5.46 -3.06
CA GLU A 6 -9.86 5.54 -1.98
C GLU A 6 -10.03 4.19 -1.28
N LEU A 7 -10.00 3.07 -2.02
CA LEU A 7 -10.10 1.74 -1.42
C LEU A 7 -8.88 1.41 -0.55
N PHE A 8 -7.70 1.85 -0.99
CA PHE A 8 -6.47 1.65 -0.22
C PHE A 8 -6.46 2.54 1.03
N ILE A 9 -6.87 3.81 0.89
CA ILE A 9 -7.04 4.74 2.00
C ILE A 9 -8.06 4.18 3.01
N GLN A 10 -9.19 3.65 2.54
CA GLN A 10 -10.21 3.03 3.37
C GLN A 10 -9.67 1.86 4.17
N GLY A 11 -8.87 1.00 3.54
CA GLY A 11 -8.17 -0.10 4.21
C GLY A 11 -7.26 0.41 5.34
N ILE A 12 -6.48 1.47 5.09
CA ILE A 12 -5.62 2.10 6.10
C ILE A 12 -6.45 2.66 7.27
N VAL A 13 -7.52 3.39 6.97
CA VAL A 13 -8.40 4.00 7.99
C VAL A 13 -9.05 2.95 8.89
N TRP A 14 -9.50 1.84 8.30
CA TRP A 14 -10.11 0.75 9.05
C TRP A 14 -9.12 -0.01 9.92
N THR A 15 -7.88 -0.20 9.45
CA THR A 15 -6.89 -1.02 10.15
C THR A 15 -6.12 -0.24 11.21
N TYR A 16 -5.85 1.04 10.99
CA TYR A 16 -4.95 1.82 11.83
C TYR A 16 -5.66 2.99 12.49
N LYS A 17 -5.33 3.23 13.77
CA LYS A 17 -5.80 4.41 14.50
C LYS A 17 -5.06 5.66 14.02
N ARG A 18 -5.71 6.82 14.20
CA ARG A 18 -5.06 8.12 14.08
C ARG A 18 -3.86 8.20 15.02
N LYS A 19 -2.85 8.97 14.62
CA LYS A 19 -1.68 9.26 15.47
C LYS A 19 -1.97 10.38 16.48
N ASP A 20 -2.90 11.27 16.17
CA ASP A 20 -3.35 12.35 17.04
C ASP A 20 -4.60 11.96 17.85
N ASP A 21 -5.03 12.84 18.75
CA ASP A 21 -6.26 12.71 19.54
C ASP A 21 -7.49 13.29 18.79
N GLY A 22 -7.38 13.47 17.47
CA GLY A 22 -8.45 14.02 16.64
C GLY A 22 -9.53 13.00 16.29
N GLU A 23 -10.59 13.47 15.62
CA GLU A 23 -11.61 12.60 15.05
C GLU A 23 -11.51 12.57 13.53
N ASP A 24 -11.84 11.43 12.94
CA ASP A 24 -11.98 11.32 11.49
C ASP A 24 -13.23 12.08 11.01
N PRO A 25 -13.16 12.74 9.83
CA PRO A 25 -14.32 13.35 9.19
C PRO A 25 -15.46 12.34 9.00
N PRO A 26 -16.75 12.78 8.93
CA PRO A 26 -17.90 11.87 8.85
C PRO A 26 -17.82 10.83 7.73
N GLU A 27 -17.19 11.18 6.61
CA GLU A 27 -16.95 10.29 5.46
C GLU A 27 -16.00 9.12 5.76
N TRP A 28 -15.08 9.28 6.72
CA TRP A 28 -14.09 8.26 7.13
C TRP A 28 -14.38 7.69 8.52
N LYS A 29 -15.34 8.25 9.25
CA LYS A 29 -15.60 7.92 10.65
C LYS A 29 -16.15 6.49 10.78
N VAL A 30 -15.48 5.72 11.62
CA VAL A 30 -15.88 4.35 11.95
C VAL A 30 -16.55 4.33 13.31
N ALA A 31 -17.73 3.72 13.40
CA ALA A 31 -18.41 3.53 14.66
C ALA A 31 -17.59 2.57 15.58
N PRO A 32 -17.36 2.91 16.86
CA PRO A 32 -16.49 2.15 17.76
C PRO A 32 -16.84 0.66 17.87
N GLU A 33 -18.13 0.34 17.85
CA GLU A 33 -18.66 -1.02 17.91
C GLU A 33 -18.22 -1.89 16.72
N ASN A 34 -17.94 -1.26 15.57
CA ASN A 34 -17.52 -1.93 14.35
C ASN A 34 -15.99 -1.96 14.17
N ALA A 35 -15.24 -1.25 15.02
CA ALA A 35 -13.81 -1.03 14.83
C ALA A 35 -13.01 -2.34 14.72
N LYS A 36 -13.29 -3.35 15.56
CA LYS A 36 -12.58 -4.63 15.51
C LYS A 36 -12.84 -5.40 14.20
N HIS A 37 -14.11 -5.52 13.81
CA HIS A 37 -14.50 -6.22 12.58
C HIS A 37 -13.97 -5.49 11.34
N LEU A 38 -13.98 -4.16 11.35
CA LEU A 38 -13.47 -3.36 10.25
C LEU A 38 -11.95 -3.42 10.16
N ALA A 39 -11.22 -3.47 11.28
CA ALA A 39 -9.77 -3.63 11.26
C ALA A 39 -9.34 -4.94 10.57
N GLU A 40 -10.01 -6.05 10.87
CA GLU A 40 -9.77 -7.34 10.21
C GLU A 40 -10.08 -7.29 8.70
N ARG A 41 -11.18 -6.63 8.32
CA ARG A 41 -11.56 -6.44 6.92
C ARG A 41 -10.60 -5.51 6.18
N GLY A 42 -10.19 -4.41 6.80
CA GLY A 42 -9.21 -3.47 6.26
C GLY A 42 -7.86 -4.14 6.03
N TYR A 43 -7.42 -4.99 6.96
CA TYR A 43 -6.19 -5.75 6.79
C TYR A 43 -6.28 -6.69 5.58
N LYS A 44 -7.38 -7.44 5.45
CA LYS A 44 -7.62 -8.32 4.29
C LYS A 44 -7.74 -7.53 2.98
N LEU A 45 -8.31 -6.33 3.02
CA LEU A 45 -8.41 -5.46 1.85
C LEU A 45 -7.03 -4.99 1.40
N LEU A 46 -6.20 -4.50 2.32
CA LEU A 46 -4.83 -4.09 2.01
C LEU A 46 -3.99 -5.27 1.49
N ASP A 47 -4.18 -6.46 2.06
CA ASP A 47 -3.50 -7.68 1.61
C ASP A 47 -4.02 -8.20 0.26
N ALA A 48 -5.28 -7.94 -0.10
CA ALA A 48 -5.82 -8.26 -1.42
C ALA A 48 -5.35 -7.26 -2.49
N LEU A 49 -5.10 -6.01 -2.11
CA LEU A 49 -4.59 -4.95 -2.97
C LEU A 49 -3.07 -5.07 -3.13
N GLN A 50 -2.57 -6.21 -3.61
CA GLN A 50 -1.14 -6.44 -3.89
C GLN A 50 -0.74 -6.08 -5.34
N VAL A 51 -1.71 -5.73 -6.19
CA VAL A 51 -1.44 -5.29 -7.57
C VAL A 51 -0.96 -3.85 -7.55
N THR A 52 0.19 -3.59 -8.18
CA THR A 52 0.74 -2.24 -8.27
C THR A 52 -0.22 -1.34 -9.09
N PRO A 53 -0.69 -0.20 -8.55
CA PRO A 53 -1.55 0.73 -9.28
C PRO A 53 -0.77 1.51 -10.32
N GLY A 54 -1.45 2.20 -11.25
CA GLY A 54 -0.79 3.07 -12.24
C GLY A 54 -0.64 2.46 -13.64
N HIS A 55 -1.37 1.38 -13.94
CA HIS A 55 -1.43 0.82 -15.28
C HIS A 55 -2.34 1.65 -16.20
N ASN A 56 -1.95 1.86 -17.45
CA ASN A 56 -2.80 2.46 -18.48
C ASN A 56 -3.81 1.44 -19.05
N ASP A 57 -4.61 1.84 -20.04
CA ASP A 57 -5.61 0.99 -20.69
C ASP A 57 -5.01 -0.22 -21.42
N LEU A 58 -3.70 -0.17 -21.72
CA LEU A 58 -2.93 -1.26 -22.33
C LEU A 58 -2.31 -2.19 -21.29
N GLY A 59 -2.50 -1.91 -19.99
CA GLY A 59 -1.91 -2.71 -18.90
C GLY A 59 -0.43 -2.41 -18.65
N GLU A 60 0.08 -1.28 -19.15
CA GLU A 60 1.46 -0.85 -18.92
C GLU A 60 1.53 0.07 -17.70
N LEU A 61 2.44 -0.22 -16.77
CA LEU A 61 2.69 0.65 -15.61
C LEU A 61 3.34 1.97 -16.08
N LYS A 62 2.73 3.11 -15.76
CA LYS A 62 3.25 4.44 -16.09
C LYS A 62 3.63 5.21 -14.83
N THR A 63 4.83 5.80 -14.84
CA THR A 63 5.37 6.58 -13.72
C THR A 63 4.40 7.68 -13.29
N ASP A 64 3.86 8.47 -14.22
CA ASP A 64 2.94 9.57 -13.92
C ASP A 64 1.64 9.09 -13.23
N PHE A 65 1.11 7.95 -13.66
CA PHE A 65 -0.13 7.40 -13.10
C PHE A 65 0.11 6.83 -11.71
N LEU A 66 1.22 6.11 -11.52
CA LEU A 66 1.63 5.62 -10.21
C LEU A 66 1.93 6.78 -9.26
N ALA A 67 2.70 7.78 -9.70
CA ALA A 67 3.06 8.95 -8.91
C ALA A 67 1.81 9.72 -8.45
N LYS A 68 0.86 9.96 -9.36
CA LYS A 68 -0.42 10.60 -9.03
C LYS A 68 -1.19 9.79 -8.00
N TRP A 69 -1.28 8.46 -8.18
CA TRP A 69 -1.98 7.58 -7.25
C TRP A 69 -1.34 7.60 -5.85
N VAL A 70 -0.02 7.43 -5.78
CA VAL A 70 0.73 7.45 -4.51
C VAL A 70 0.59 8.80 -3.82
N LYS A 71 0.64 9.89 -4.58
CA LYS A 71 0.43 11.25 -4.07
C LYS A 71 -0.95 11.40 -3.42
N THR A 72 -2.02 10.97 -4.09
CA THR A 72 -3.38 11.00 -3.52
C THR A 72 -3.47 10.25 -2.19
N VAL A 73 -2.92 9.03 -2.11
CA VAL A 73 -2.92 8.26 -0.86
C VAL A 73 -2.17 8.99 0.26
N ARG A 74 -0.98 9.53 -0.05
CA ARG A 74 -0.16 10.24 0.94
C ARG A 74 -0.84 11.50 1.46
N GLU A 75 -1.41 12.31 0.57
CA GLU A 75 -2.09 13.56 0.92
C GLU A 75 -3.33 13.30 1.77
N THR A 76 -4.21 12.38 1.35
CA THR A 76 -5.42 12.06 2.11
C THR A 76 -5.08 11.42 3.46
N CYS A 77 -4.16 10.45 3.51
CA CYS A 77 -3.76 9.86 4.79
C CYS A 77 -3.05 10.85 5.71
N SER A 78 -2.39 11.88 5.19
CA SER A 78 -1.83 12.97 5.99
C SER A 78 -2.92 13.77 6.68
N GLN A 79 -3.98 14.15 5.95
CA GLN A 79 -5.15 14.84 6.50
C GLN A 79 -5.87 14.00 7.58
N LEU A 80 -5.82 12.66 7.43
CA LEU A 80 -6.41 11.71 8.38
C LEU A 80 -5.45 11.28 9.51
N ALA A 81 -4.37 12.02 9.74
CA ALA A 81 -3.36 11.76 10.78
C ALA A 81 -2.75 10.35 10.74
N ARG A 82 -2.57 9.80 9.54
CA ARG A 82 -2.04 8.46 9.24
C ARG A 82 -0.89 8.48 8.23
N ALA A 83 -0.20 9.60 8.08
CA ALA A 83 0.89 9.77 7.10
C ALA A 83 1.99 8.69 7.21
N GLU A 84 2.55 8.48 8.40
CA GLU A 84 3.66 7.53 8.59
C GLU A 84 3.26 6.09 8.28
N ILE A 85 2.08 5.66 8.75
CA ILE A 85 1.61 4.30 8.50
C ILE A 85 1.21 4.11 7.04
N ALA A 86 0.66 5.14 6.39
CA ALA A 86 0.38 5.10 4.97
C ALA A 86 1.64 4.91 4.13
N HIS A 87 2.74 5.58 4.49
CA HIS A 87 4.04 5.38 3.84
C HIS A 87 4.54 3.93 3.99
N ILE A 88 4.40 3.32 5.17
CA ILE A 88 4.76 1.92 5.37
C ILE A 88 3.88 0.99 4.51
N CYS A 89 2.57 1.22 4.48
CA CYS A 89 1.63 0.46 3.65
C CYS A 89 1.94 0.59 2.15
N LEU A 90 2.24 1.81 1.69
CA LEU A 90 2.67 2.08 0.31
C LEU A 90 3.96 1.33 -0.01
N GLY A 91 4.95 1.35 0.89
CA GLY A 91 6.18 0.57 0.69
C GLY A 91 5.92 -0.93 0.56
N LYS A 92 5.03 -1.48 1.40
CA LYS A 92 4.63 -2.89 1.28
C LYS A 92 3.99 -3.19 -0.06
N LEU A 93 3.08 -2.32 -0.53
CA LEU A 93 2.46 -2.43 -1.85
C LEU A 93 3.49 -2.42 -2.98
N LEU A 94 4.42 -1.46 -2.97
CA LEU A 94 5.47 -1.33 -3.98
C LEU A 94 6.45 -2.52 -3.97
N ALA A 95 6.56 -3.26 -2.87
CA ALA A 95 7.36 -4.48 -2.82
C ALA A 95 6.84 -5.59 -3.79
N HIS A 96 5.58 -5.51 -4.21
CA HIS A 96 4.97 -6.44 -5.17
C HIS A 96 5.17 -6.03 -6.63
N ALA A 97 5.87 -4.91 -6.89
CA ALA A 97 6.19 -4.48 -8.24
C ALA A 97 6.94 -5.57 -9.02
N PRO A 98 6.69 -5.73 -10.33
CA PRO A 98 7.47 -6.63 -11.17
C PRO A 98 8.90 -6.10 -11.36
N ALA A 99 9.78 -6.97 -11.83
CA ALA A 99 11.03 -6.52 -12.46
C ALA A 99 10.72 -5.91 -13.84
N ASP A 100 11.61 -5.06 -14.35
CA ASP A 100 11.54 -4.58 -15.74
C ASP A 100 11.99 -5.67 -16.75
N ASP A 101 11.99 -5.32 -18.03
CA ASP A 101 12.36 -6.22 -19.13
C ASP A 101 13.84 -6.68 -19.06
N GLU A 102 14.69 -5.95 -18.32
CA GLU A 102 16.08 -6.30 -18.05
C GLU A 102 16.23 -7.20 -16.80
N GLY A 103 15.12 -7.50 -16.12
CA GLY A 103 15.10 -8.29 -14.90
C GLY A 103 15.53 -7.52 -13.65
N ILE A 104 15.61 -6.18 -13.71
CA ILE A 104 15.99 -5.33 -12.59
C ILE A 104 14.75 -5.02 -11.76
N TRP A 105 14.84 -5.26 -10.45
CA TRP A 105 13.74 -5.05 -9.52
C TRP A 105 14.02 -3.89 -8.53
N PRO A 106 13.00 -3.06 -8.20
CA PRO A 106 11.68 -3.00 -8.83
C PRO A 106 11.76 -2.35 -10.21
N CYS A 107 10.74 -2.48 -11.06
CA CYS A 107 10.70 -1.86 -12.38
C CYS A 107 10.87 -0.32 -12.32
N GLU A 108 11.33 0.28 -13.43
CA GLU A 108 11.68 1.70 -13.53
C GLU A 108 10.61 2.66 -12.98
N PRO A 109 9.30 2.55 -13.31
CA PRO A 109 8.30 3.47 -12.78
C PRO A 109 8.21 3.50 -11.24
N VAL A 110 8.48 2.37 -10.60
CA VAL A 110 8.47 2.26 -9.14
C VAL A 110 9.73 2.85 -8.54
N ARG A 111 10.89 2.65 -9.18
CA ARG A 111 12.17 3.26 -8.76
C ARG A 111 12.05 4.79 -8.80
N ASP A 112 11.59 5.34 -9.92
CA ASP A 112 11.41 6.78 -10.10
C ASP A 112 10.51 7.39 -9.02
N VAL A 113 9.37 6.75 -8.74
CA VAL A 113 8.43 7.21 -7.70
C VAL A 113 9.06 7.13 -6.30
N MET A 114 9.83 6.09 -6.01
CA MET A 114 10.52 5.98 -4.73
C MET A 114 11.64 7.03 -4.59
N GLU A 115 12.37 7.33 -5.66
CA GLU A 115 13.43 8.33 -5.73
C GLU A 115 12.92 9.77 -5.66
N ASP A 116 11.72 10.05 -6.17
CA ASP A 116 11.07 11.35 -6.01
C ASP A 116 10.58 11.54 -4.57
N ILE A 117 10.00 10.51 -3.97
CA ILE A 117 9.40 10.61 -2.63
C ILE A 117 10.46 10.62 -1.51
N GLN A 118 11.56 9.88 -1.67
CA GLN A 118 12.68 9.79 -0.73
C GLN A 118 12.27 9.52 0.73
N SER A 119 11.22 8.72 0.94
CA SER A 119 10.72 8.47 2.30
C SER A 119 11.30 7.21 2.91
N GLU A 120 11.98 7.36 4.05
CA GLU A 120 12.48 6.24 4.85
C GLU A 120 11.38 5.25 5.25
N LYS A 121 10.16 5.75 5.55
CA LYS A 121 9.02 4.90 5.90
C LYS A 121 8.53 4.05 4.73
N ILE A 122 8.63 4.55 3.50
CA ILE A 122 8.36 3.74 2.30
C ILE A 122 9.43 2.67 2.17
N SER A 123 10.71 3.01 2.28
CA SER A 123 11.81 2.03 2.23
C SER A 123 11.66 0.93 3.30
N GLN A 124 11.27 1.30 4.52
CA GLN A 124 10.95 0.36 5.60
C GLN A 124 9.77 -0.56 5.22
N GLY A 125 8.73 0.01 4.63
CA GLY A 125 7.59 -0.74 4.09
C GLY A 125 8.00 -1.75 3.03
N VAL A 126 8.87 -1.35 2.08
CA VAL A 126 9.39 -2.22 1.03
C VAL A 126 10.14 -3.42 1.63
N CYS A 127 11.06 -3.17 2.57
CA CYS A 127 11.76 -4.25 3.28
C CYS A 127 10.80 -5.21 3.98
N THR A 128 9.74 -4.67 4.60
CA THR A 128 8.72 -5.49 5.28
C THR A 128 7.92 -6.34 4.28
N GLY A 129 7.52 -5.75 3.14
CA GLY A 129 6.81 -6.47 2.08
C GLY A 129 7.64 -7.60 1.49
N LEU A 130 8.91 -7.33 1.18
CA LEU A 130 9.86 -8.34 0.70
C LEU A 130 10.07 -9.49 1.70
N TYR A 131 10.17 -9.17 2.99
CA TYR A 131 10.26 -10.19 4.04
C TYR A 131 9.01 -11.09 4.04
N ASN A 132 7.82 -10.50 4.00
CA ASN A 132 6.56 -11.26 3.98
C ASN A 132 6.40 -12.13 2.73
N LEU A 133 6.85 -11.66 1.56
CA LEU A 133 6.86 -12.43 0.32
C LEU A 133 7.76 -13.68 0.41
N ARG A 134 8.91 -13.57 1.10
CA ARG A 134 9.84 -14.69 1.32
C ARG A 134 9.26 -15.72 2.28
N GLU A 135 8.68 -15.28 3.39
CA GLU A 135 8.03 -16.16 4.37
C GLU A 135 6.80 -16.89 3.77
N GLY A 136 6.06 -16.23 2.88
CA GLY A 136 4.99 -16.85 2.10
C GLY A 136 5.47 -18.01 1.23
N ARG A 137 6.65 -17.90 0.60
CA ARG A 137 7.29 -18.99 -0.16
C ARG A 137 7.79 -20.14 0.74
N GLY A 138 8.08 -19.88 2.01
CA GLY A 138 8.47 -20.90 3.00
C GLY A 138 7.32 -21.82 3.43
N ARG A 139 6.07 -21.35 3.38
CA ARG A 139 4.89 -22.15 3.74
C ARG A 139 4.44 -23.15 2.66
N THR A 140 4.93 -23.04 1.43
CA THR A 140 4.61 -23.98 0.34
C THR A 140 5.60 -25.14 0.23
N ARG A 141 6.56 -25.27 1.14
CA ARG A 141 7.57 -26.33 1.13
C ARG A 141 7.65 -27.11 2.45
N ALA A 142 6.50 -27.48 3.00
CA ALA A 142 6.39 -28.42 4.12
C ALA A 142 5.06 -29.22 4.08
N ALA A 143 4.62 -29.62 2.89
CA ALA A 143 3.53 -30.58 2.69
C ALA A 143 3.85 -31.50 1.51
N ALA A 144 5.02 -32.13 1.54
CA ALA A 144 5.37 -33.29 0.73
C ALA A 144 6.58 -33.95 1.42
N GLY A 145 6.29 -35.01 2.18
CA GLY A 145 7.25 -35.76 2.99
C GLY A 145 6.52 -36.63 3.98
#